data_AF-A0A059BKG7-F1
#
_entry.id   AF-A0A059BKG7-F1
#
_cell.length_a   1.000
_cell.length_b   1.000
_cell.length_c   1.000
_cell.angle_alpha   90.00
_cell.angle_beta   90.00
_cell.angle_gamma   90.00
#
_symmetry.space_group_name_H-M   'P 1'
#
loop_
_entity.id
_entity.type
_entity.pdbx_description
1 polymer ?
#
loop_
_entity_poly.entity_id
_entity_poly.type
_entity_poly.pdbx_seq_one_letter_code
_entity_poly.pdbx_strand_id
1 'polypeptide(L)'
;MALAAIAIVARCSPLSFPKSNFSPLARVLVARSSSSFKPHLRRYKAMASSLSSSGTAAKTERVTAPYGSWKSPITADVVSGASKRLDGISVDGDGRLLWLESRPSESGRSVLVKEPEKPGEEPVDITPKEFAVRTLCQEYGGGAFSISGDTLVFSNYKDQRLYKQSLHLKDSPPLPITPDYGGPSVCYADGVFDGRFGRYVTVREDRREDSLNPTTMVVAVGLGEKDIQEPKVLISGNDFYAFPRMDPKGEKIAWIEWGHPNMPWDKAELWVGYISEVGDIFKRVCVAGHDPKHVESPTEPKWSPKGELFFITDRQNGFWNLYKWIESTNEVLPLYPLNAEFARSLWVFGMNSYEVIQSDKQKILIACSYRQRGRSHLAIIDVLQSSLSLLDIPFTDIQDITSGNNCLYVEGASGVLPTSVAKVTFNDEKSEIIDFRIIWSSSPDSLKYQSYFSLPELIEFPTEVPGQNAYAYFYPPSNHVYQASQEEKPPLLLKSHGGPTSETRGVLNLSIQYWTSRGWAFVDVNYGGSTGGKRKGGWQSSMHYWRLCWWVYNLSCSSI
;
A
#
# COMPACT_ATOMS: atom_id res chain seq x y z
N MET A 1 -54.53 26.40 -40.80
CA MET A 1 -53.49 25.62 -40.10
C MET A 1 -53.29 26.24 -38.73
N ALA A 2 -54.07 25.77 -37.77
CA ALA A 2 -54.03 26.14 -36.37
C ALA A 2 -54.49 24.90 -35.63
N LEU A 3 -53.75 24.45 -34.61
CA LEU A 3 -54.27 23.51 -33.64
C LEU A 3 -53.55 23.70 -32.31
N ALA A 4 -54.40 23.86 -31.31
CA ALA A 4 -54.14 24.27 -29.95
C ALA A 4 -53.80 23.07 -29.04
N ALA A 5 -53.36 23.43 -27.84
CA ALA A 5 -52.97 22.58 -26.74
C ALA A 5 -54.06 21.62 -26.22
N ILE A 6 -53.63 20.47 -25.69
CA ILE A 6 -54.34 19.72 -24.64
C ILE A 6 -53.32 19.24 -23.61
N ALA A 7 -53.53 19.65 -22.36
CA ALA A 7 -52.87 19.15 -21.17
C ALA A 7 -53.57 17.87 -20.67
N ILE A 8 -52.81 16.88 -20.19
CA ILE A 8 -53.35 15.75 -19.44
C ILE A 8 -52.63 15.65 -18.10
N VAL A 9 -53.43 15.83 -17.05
CA VAL A 9 -53.12 15.59 -15.63
C VAL A 9 -53.41 14.12 -15.34
N ALA A 10 -52.42 13.36 -14.85
CA ALA A 10 -52.63 12.02 -14.33
C ALA A 10 -52.52 12.03 -12.79
N ARG A 11 -53.65 11.78 -12.13
CA ARG A 11 -53.76 11.50 -10.70
C ARG A 11 -53.40 10.03 -10.44
N CYS A 12 -52.53 9.76 -9.48
CA CYS A 12 -52.40 8.44 -8.86
C CYS A 12 -52.99 8.45 -7.45
N SER A 13 -54.06 7.69 -7.26
CA SER A 13 -54.60 7.32 -5.94
C SER A 13 -53.97 5.96 -5.52
N PRO A 14 -53.78 5.69 -4.22
CA PRO A 14 -53.16 4.46 -3.75
C PRO A 14 -54.18 3.31 -3.68
N LEU A 15 -53.81 2.16 -4.23
CA LEU A 15 -54.54 0.90 -4.11
C LEU A 15 -54.06 0.14 -2.87
N SER A 16 -55.02 -0.19 -2.02
CA SER A 16 -54.94 -1.06 -0.85
C SER A 16 -55.14 -2.52 -1.25
N PHE A 17 -54.38 -3.43 -0.63
CA PHE A 17 -54.60 -4.89 -0.66
C PHE A 17 -54.23 -5.50 0.71
N PRO A 18 -54.73 -6.70 1.06
CA PRO A 18 -55.37 -6.95 2.34
C PRO A 18 -54.50 -7.75 3.32
N LYS A 19 -54.91 -7.70 4.58
CA LYS A 19 -54.39 -8.46 5.71
C LYS A 19 -54.61 -9.97 5.53
N SER A 20 -53.58 -10.76 5.78
CA SER A 20 -53.71 -12.17 6.19
C SER A 20 -52.92 -12.43 7.47
N ASN A 21 -53.56 -13.17 8.36
CA ASN A 21 -53.17 -13.43 9.74
C ASN A 21 -52.06 -14.48 9.83
N PHE A 22 -51.04 -14.24 10.65
CA PHE A 22 -50.30 -15.29 11.34
C PHE A 22 -50.15 -14.94 12.82
N SER A 23 -50.55 -15.90 13.66
CA SER A 23 -50.44 -15.89 15.12
C SER A 23 -49.03 -16.34 15.56
N PRO A 24 -48.65 -16.12 16.83
CA PRO A 24 -47.28 -15.81 17.23
C PRO A 24 -46.56 -16.98 17.88
N LEU A 25 -45.22 -17.00 17.85
CA LEU A 25 -44.39 -17.65 18.88
C LEU A 25 -42.92 -17.16 18.80
N ALA A 26 -42.33 -17.03 19.99
CA ALA A 26 -40.93 -16.72 20.30
C ALA A 26 -40.46 -15.25 20.13
N ARG A 27 -40.83 -14.42 21.12
CA ARG A 27 -40.04 -13.24 21.52
C ARG A 27 -38.71 -13.72 22.10
N VAL A 28 -37.59 -13.37 21.47
CA VAL A 28 -36.28 -13.28 22.13
C VAL A 28 -35.93 -11.80 22.22
N LEU A 29 -35.81 -11.31 23.45
CA LEU A 29 -35.46 -9.95 23.80
C LEU A 29 -34.02 -9.64 23.36
N VAL A 30 -33.87 -8.75 22.36
CA VAL A 30 -32.60 -8.05 22.13
C VAL A 30 -32.56 -6.84 23.07
N ALA A 31 -31.88 -6.99 24.19
CA ALA A 31 -31.55 -5.87 25.06
C ALA A 31 -30.54 -4.96 24.32
N ARG A 32 -31.02 -3.80 23.86
CA ARG A 32 -30.14 -2.69 23.47
C ARG A 32 -29.49 -2.13 24.72
N SER A 33 -28.24 -2.51 24.98
CA SER A 33 -27.38 -1.73 25.86
C SER A 33 -26.66 -0.68 25.01
N SER A 34 -27.09 0.58 25.16
CA SER A 34 -26.35 1.73 24.68
C SER A 34 -25.25 2.05 25.70
N SER A 35 -24.07 1.47 25.55
CA SER A 35 -22.88 1.91 26.29
C SER A 35 -22.23 3.05 25.51
N SER A 36 -22.40 4.28 26.02
CA SER A 36 -21.64 5.43 25.56
C SER A 36 -20.17 5.22 25.95
N PHE A 37 -19.33 4.82 25.01
CA PHE A 37 -17.88 4.83 25.19
C PHE A 37 -17.39 6.27 25.23
N LYS A 38 -17.09 6.78 26.43
CA LYS A 38 -16.27 7.98 26.60
C LYS A 38 -14.80 7.55 26.52
N PRO A 39 -13.96 8.11 25.65
CA PRO A 39 -12.54 7.82 25.67
C PRO A 39 -11.93 8.49 26.91
N HIS A 40 -11.52 7.69 27.89
CA HIS A 40 -10.62 8.15 28.93
C HIS A 40 -9.24 8.38 28.29
N LEU A 41 -8.95 9.64 27.96
CA LEU A 41 -7.59 10.13 27.71
C LEU A 41 -6.76 9.93 28.98
N ARG A 42 -6.10 8.76 29.11
CA ARG A 42 -4.97 8.61 30.02
C ARG A 42 -3.80 9.39 29.45
N ARG A 43 -3.60 10.61 29.96
CA ARG A 43 -2.33 11.33 29.85
C ARG A 43 -1.25 10.50 30.56
N TYR A 44 -0.43 9.77 29.79
CA TYR A 44 0.86 9.31 30.31
C TYR A 44 1.82 10.50 30.30
N LYS A 45 2.26 10.89 31.50
CA LYS A 45 3.41 11.78 31.67
C LYS A 45 4.64 11.02 31.17
N ALA A 46 5.31 11.54 30.14
CA ALA A 46 6.68 11.18 29.86
C ALA A 46 7.50 11.40 31.13
N MET A 47 8.12 10.36 31.68
CA MET A 47 9.14 10.52 32.72
C MET A 47 10.41 11.07 32.05
N ALA A 48 10.45 12.39 31.89
CA ALA A 48 11.69 13.11 31.74
C ALA A 48 12.30 13.25 33.14
N SER A 49 13.49 12.71 33.35
CA SER A 49 14.31 12.98 34.52
C SER A 49 14.54 14.49 34.62
N SER A 50 14.02 15.11 35.69
CA SER A 50 14.15 16.53 35.96
C SER A 50 15.58 16.89 36.36
N LEU A 51 16.38 17.37 35.42
CA LEU A 51 17.47 18.30 35.72
C LEU A 51 16.87 19.70 35.73
N SER A 52 16.72 20.26 36.93
CA SER A 52 16.34 21.64 37.15
C SER A 52 17.45 22.54 36.58
N SER A 53 17.27 23.02 35.36
CA SER A 53 17.96 24.21 34.87
C SER A 53 16.92 25.32 34.74
N SER A 54 17.02 26.31 35.63
CA SER A 54 16.36 27.60 35.49
C SER A 54 17.02 28.35 34.33
N GLY A 55 16.64 28.00 33.10
CA GLY A 55 16.97 28.74 31.89
C GLY A 55 15.73 29.46 31.39
N THR A 56 15.69 30.78 31.52
CA THR A 56 14.79 31.65 30.77
C THR A 56 14.94 31.34 29.28
N ALA A 57 13.91 30.77 28.65
CA ALA A 57 13.86 30.65 27.20
C ALA A 57 13.85 32.06 26.60
N ALA A 58 15.00 32.51 26.13
CA ALA A 58 15.11 33.75 25.38
C ALA A 58 14.15 33.66 24.18
N LYS A 59 13.17 34.57 24.11
CA LYS A 59 12.41 34.80 22.88
C LYS A 59 13.39 35.31 21.84
N THR A 60 13.88 34.44 20.97
CA THR A 60 14.60 34.87 19.77
C THR A 60 13.61 35.69 18.94
N GLU A 61 13.84 36.99 18.82
CA GLU A 61 13.04 37.85 17.96
C GLU A 61 13.17 37.35 16.51
N ARG A 62 12.04 36.98 15.91
CA ARG A 62 12.00 36.56 14.50
C ARG A 62 12.20 37.77 13.60
N VAL A 63 12.93 37.56 12.52
CA VAL A 63 13.17 38.58 11.49
C VAL A 63 11.92 38.72 10.63
N THR A 64 11.37 39.94 10.56
CA THR A 64 10.26 40.23 9.66
C THR A 64 10.77 40.36 8.23
N ALA A 65 10.25 39.54 7.30
CA ALA A 65 10.58 39.59 5.87
C ALA A 65 9.39 39.11 5.02
N PRO A 66 9.24 39.60 3.77
CA PRO A 66 8.17 39.18 2.87
C PRO A 66 8.12 37.68 2.65
N TYR A 67 6.93 37.12 2.42
CA TYR A 67 6.82 35.71 2.06
C TYR A 67 7.60 35.40 0.77
N GLY A 68 8.15 34.20 0.67
CA GLY A 68 9.00 33.77 -0.44
C GLY A 68 10.47 34.21 -0.33
N SER A 69 10.79 35.18 0.55
CA SER A 69 12.16 35.71 0.71
C SER A 69 12.93 35.13 1.91
N TRP A 70 12.31 34.25 2.69
CA TRP A 70 12.93 33.72 3.91
C TRP A 70 14.12 32.82 3.57
N LYS A 71 15.23 32.97 4.29
CA LYS A 71 16.37 32.06 4.14
C LYS A 71 16.06 30.72 4.80
N SER A 72 16.45 29.64 4.13
CA SER A 72 16.26 28.27 4.62
C SER A 72 17.50 27.41 4.34
N PRO A 73 17.90 26.54 5.29
CA PRO A 73 19.01 25.62 5.10
C PRO A 73 18.62 24.38 4.28
N ILE A 74 17.33 24.18 3.97
CA ILE A 74 16.87 23.10 3.08
C ILE A 74 17.17 23.55 1.64
N THR A 75 18.31 23.13 1.09
CA THR A 75 18.75 23.48 -0.28
C THR A 75 18.17 22.50 -1.32
N ALA A 76 18.29 22.83 -2.61
CA ALA A 76 17.93 21.90 -3.68
C ALA A 76 18.74 20.60 -3.62
N ASP A 77 20.02 20.67 -3.22
CA ASP A 77 20.88 19.48 -3.03
C ASP A 77 20.41 18.59 -1.89
N VAL A 78 19.87 19.17 -0.81
CA VAL A 78 19.26 18.39 0.29
C VAL A 78 18.02 17.64 -0.22
N VAL A 79 17.21 18.30 -1.05
CA VAL A 79 15.99 17.70 -1.62
C VAL A 79 16.34 16.59 -2.60
N SER A 80 17.30 16.80 -3.50
CA SER A 80 17.72 15.80 -4.49
C SER A 80 18.53 14.66 -3.87
N GLY A 81 19.28 14.91 -2.78
CA GLY A 81 20.03 13.90 -2.03
C GLY A 81 19.16 13.00 -1.16
N ALA A 82 17.95 13.43 -0.78
CA ALA A 82 16.96 12.63 -0.04
C ALA A 82 16.15 11.69 -0.95
N SER A 83 16.82 11.04 -1.91
CA SER A 83 16.22 10.35 -3.06
C SER A 83 16.30 8.82 -3.00
N LYS A 84 16.71 8.24 -1.87
CA LYS A 84 16.66 6.80 -1.66
C LYS A 84 15.20 6.35 -1.69
N ARG A 85 14.87 5.50 -2.65
CA ARG A 85 13.57 4.85 -2.77
C ARG A 85 13.66 3.45 -2.18
N LEU A 86 12.57 3.03 -1.58
CA LEU A 86 12.34 1.69 -1.08
C LEU A 86 11.32 1.05 -2.02
N ASP A 87 11.69 -0.07 -2.63
CA ASP A 87 10.87 -0.72 -3.67
C ASP A 87 10.41 -2.14 -3.23
N GLY A 88 10.63 -2.49 -1.96
CA GLY A 88 10.18 -3.75 -1.36
C GLY A 88 11.02 -4.20 -0.16
N ILE A 89 10.40 -4.95 0.74
CA ILE A 89 11.04 -5.56 1.92
C ILE A 89 10.71 -7.05 2.01
N SER A 90 11.61 -7.81 2.62
CA SER A 90 11.42 -9.24 2.89
C SER A 90 12.27 -9.68 4.08
N VAL A 91 12.14 -10.93 4.50
CA VAL A 91 12.98 -11.54 5.54
C VAL A 91 13.61 -12.82 5.00
N ASP A 92 14.85 -13.08 5.41
CA ASP A 92 15.50 -14.37 5.13
C ASP A 92 15.07 -15.46 6.11
N GLY A 93 15.59 -16.69 5.92
CA GLY A 93 15.34 -17.81 6.83
C GLY A 93 15.77 -17.60 8.28
N ASP A 94 16.66 -16.63 8.55
CA ASP A 94 17.09 -16.27 9.91
C ASP A 94 16.20 -15.17 10.53
N GLY A 95 15.25 -14.62 9.76
CA GLY A 95 14.38 -13.51 10.15
C GLY A 95 15.04 -12.13 10.09
N ARG A 96 16.17 -12.00 9.40
CA ARG A 96 16.84 -10.70 9.15
C ARG A 96 16.14 -9.96 8.02
N LEU A 97 16.05 -8.64 8.16
CA LEU A 97 15.44 -7.80 7.13
C LEU A 97 16.32 -7.73 5.88
N LEU A 98 15.68 -7.84 4.71
CA LEU A 98 16.23 -7.41 3.43
C LEU A 98 15.34 -6.33 2.85
N TRP A 99 15.93 -5.33 2.22
CA TRP A 99 15.20 -4.24 1.59
C TRP A 99 15.82 -3.87 0.25
N LEU A 100 14.95 -3.51 -0.69
CA LEU A 100 15.33 -3.08 -2.02
C LEU A 100 15.44 -1.55 -2.04
N GLU A 101 16.67 -1.05 -2.16
CA GLU A 101 16.97 0.38 -2.09
C GLU A 101 17.55 0.90 -3.41
N SER A 102 17.09 2.05 -3.86
CA SER A 102 17.68 2.73 -5.02
C SER A 102 19.07 3.32 -4.70
N ARG A 103 19.95 3.33 -5.69
CA ARG A 103 21.26 4.00 -5.67
C ARG A 103 21.31 5.11 -6.71
N PRO A 104 20.86 6.34 -6.40
CA PRO A 104 20.90 7.47 -7.33
C PRO A 104 22.29 7.74 -7.91
N SER A 105 23.35 7.55 -7.12
CA SER A 105 24.75 7.71 -7.52
C SER A 105 25.28 6.58 -8.42
N GLU A 106 24.53 5.50 -8.59
CA GLU A 106 24.91 4.34 -9.41
C GLU A 106 23.88 4.16 -10.54
N SER A 107 23.66 5.23 -11.30
CA SER A 107 22.69 5.29 -12.40
C SER A 107 21.25 4.93 -11.98
N GLY A 108 20.92 5.10 -10.71
CA GLY A 108 19.59 4.81 -10.16
C GLY A 108 19.26 3.33 -10.00
N ARG A 109 20.25 2.41 -10.04
CA ARG A 109 19.99 0.97 -9.90
C ARG A 109 19.35 0.62 -8.55
N SER A 110 18.49 -0.40 -8.54
CA SER A 110 17.88 -0.93 -7.31
C SER A 110 18.70 -2.10 -6.78
N VAL A 111 19.06 -2.04 -5.50
CA VAL A 111 20.02 -2.94 -4.84
C VAL A 111 19.33 -3.59 -3.65
N LEU A 112 19.34 -4.92 -3.60
CA LEU A 112 18.90 -5.64 -2.43
C LEU A 112 19.99 -5.54 -1.35
N VAL A 113 19.61 -5.05 -0.19
CA VAL A 113 20.47 -4.83 0.97
C VAL A 113 19.99 -5.71 2.11
N LYS A 114 20.94 -6.26 2.87
CA LYS A 114 20.67 -7.12 4.01
C LYS A 114 21.06 -6.43 5.31
N GLU A 115 20.20 -6.58 6.32
CA GLU A 115 20.46 -6.11 7.68
C GLU A 115 21.76 -6.74 8.22
N PRO A 116 22.62 -5.95 8.90
CA PRO A 116 23.86 -6.46 9.48
C PRO A 116 23.60 -7.57 10.52
N GLU A 117 24.58 -8.45 10.70
CA GLU A 117 24.49 -9.53 11.71
C GLU A 117 24.53 -9.00 13.15
N LYS A 118 25.30 -7.94 13.37
CA LYS A 118 25.43 -7.32 14.69
C LYS A 118 24.93 -5.89 14.68
N PRO A 119 24.25 -5.45 15.75
CA PRO A 119 23.89 -4.05 15.90
C PRO A 119 25.11 -3.14 15.80
N GLY A 120 25.05 -2.13 14.94
CA GLY A 120 26.12 -1.14 14.75
C GLY A 120 27.11 -1.44 13.62
N GLU A 121 27.00 -2.60 12.97
CA GLU A 121 27.68 -2.85 11.70
C GLU A 121 26.89 -2.25 10.53
N GLU A 122 27.55 -2.05 9.38
CA GLU A 122 26.92 -1.52 8.17
C GLU A 122 26.11 -2.60 7.44
N PRO A 123 24.97 -2.25 6.82
CA PRO A 123 24.24 -3.14 5.94
C PRO A 123 25.10 -3.67 4.78
N VAL A 124 24.75 -4.86 4.29
CA VAL A 124 25.50 -5.54 3.23
C VAL A 124 24.71 -5.54 1.93
N ASP A 125 25.29 -4.99 0.86
CA ASP A 125 24.74 -5.09 -0.50
C ASP A 125 24.82 -6.55 -0.97
N ILE A 126 23.67 -7.13 -1.35
CA ILE A 126 23.56 -8.50 -1.87
C ILE A 126 23.64 -8.52 -3.40
N THR A 127 23.11 -7.48 -4.05
CA THR A 127 23.08 -7.37 -5.52
C THR A 127 24.44 -6.91 -6.07
N PRO A 128 25.11 -7.72 -6.92
CA PRO A 128 26.37 -7.31 -7.57
C PRO A 128 26.21 -6.06 -8.45
N LYS A 129 27.32 -5.38 -8.77
CA LYS A 129 27.31 -4.07 -9.45
C LYS A 129 26.75 -4.14 -10.88
N GLU A 130 26.83 -5.29 -11.51
CA GLU A 130 26.39 -5.54 -12.89
C GLU A 130 24.87 -5.78 -12.98
N PHE A 131 24.20 -5.93 -11.82
CA PHE A 131 22.80 -6.27 -11.70
C PHE A 131 22.00 -5.15 -11.02
N ALA A 132 20.72 -5.11 -11.35
CA ALA A 132 19.74 -4.26 -10.69
C ALA A 132 18.45 -5.04 -10.50
N VAL A 133 17.95 -5.13 -9.28
CA VAL A 133 16.74 -5.89 -8.95
C VAL A 133 15.52 -5.03 -9.28
N ARG A 134 14.97 -5.19 -10.48
CA ARG A 134 13.80 -4.44 -10.96
C ARG A 134 13.19 -5.11 -12.18
N THR A 135 11.87 -5.18 -12.22
CA THR A 135 11.08 -5.66 -13.36
C THR A 135 10.35 -4.51 -14.05
N LEU A 136 10.05 -4.70 -15.33
CA LEU A 136 9.28 -3.81 -16.20
C LEU A 136 7.85 -4.31 -16.45
N CYS A 137 7.43 -5.39 -15.80
CA CYS A 137 6.07 -5.91 -15.98
C CYS A 137 5.03 -4.86 -15.60
N GLN A 138 4.02 -4.71 -16.45
CA GLN A 138 3.01 -3.66 -16.39
C GLN A 138 3.60 -2.23 -16.32
N GLU A 139 4.84 -2.04 -16.81
CA GLU A 139 5.66 -0.82 -16.83
C GLU A 139 6.03 -0.22 -15.46
N TYR A 140 5.18 -0.39 -14.46
CA TYR A 140 5.43 0.06 -13.09
C TYR A 140 6.32 -0.91 -12.29
N GLY A 141 6.22 -2.21 -12.56
CA GLY A 141 7.00 -3.24 -11.87
C GLY A 141 6.54 -3.51 -10.43
N GLY A 142 7.50 -3.68 -9.51
CA GLY A 142 7.27 -4.21 -8.16
C GLY A 142 7.44 -5.74 -8.09
N GLY A 143 7.41 -6.32 -6.90
CA GLY A 143 7.52 -7.78 -6.71
C GLY A 143 8.73 -8.40 -7.42
N ALA A 144 9.84 -7.66 -7.53
CA ALA A 144 10.97 -8.02 -8.39
C ALA A 144 11.88 -9.10 -7.79
N PHE A 145 11.63 -9.52 -6.55
CA PHE A 145 12.40 -10.57 -5.89
C PHE A 145 11.55 -11.34 -4.88
N SER A 146 12.02 -12.53 -4.53
CA SER A 146 11.46 -13.36 -3.46
C SER A 146 12.57 -14.18 -2.83
N ILE A 147 12.40 -14.53 -1.56
CA ILE A 147 13.39 -15.26 -0.76
C ILE A 147 12.73 -16.49 -0.16
N SER A 148 13.42 -17.62 -0.19
CA SER A 148 13.06 -18.82 0.55
C SER A 148 14.32 -19.48 1.11
N GLY A 149 14.41 -19.55 2.43
CA GLY A 149 15.62 -20.00 3.11
C GLY A 149 16.81 -19.10 2.76
N ASP A 150 17.80 -19.67 2.10
CA ASP A 150 19.01 -18.99 1.62
C ASP A 150 18.94 -18.59 0.14
N THR A 151 17.87 -18.94 -0.57
CA THR A 151 17.76 -18.77 -2.01
C THR A 151 16.99 -17.50 -2.33
N LEU A 152 17.65 -16.60 -3.05
CA LEU A 152 17.06 -15.41 -3.67
C LEU A 152 16.75 -15.71 -5.13
N VAL A 153 15.54 -15.39 -5.57
CA VAL A 153 15.19 -15.26 -7.00
C VAL A 153 14.79 -13.81 -7.27
N PHE A 154 15.33 -13.21 -8.34
CA PHE A 154 15.03 -11.84 -8.70
C PHE A 154 15.01 -11.59 -10.21
N SER A 155 14.22 -10.60 -10.63
CA SER A 155 14.20 -10.08 -11.99
C SER A 155 15.30 -9.03 -12.17
N ASN A 156 16.21 -9.28 -13.11
CA ASN A 156 17.29 -8.34 -13.41
C ASN A 156 16.81 -7.27 -14.41
N TYR A 157 17.06 -6.01 -14.10
CA TYR A 157 16.55 -4.88 -14.88
C TYR A 157 17.03 -4.89 -16.35
N LYS A 158 18.30 -5.24 -16.56
CA LYS A 158 18.97 -5.06 -17.86
C LYS A 158 18.39 -5.97 -18.94
N ASP A 159 18.10 -7.22 -18.59
CA ASP A 159 17.67 -8.26 -19.53
C ASP A 159 16.28 -8.84 -19.20
N GLN A 160 15.67 -8.42 -18.09
CA GLN A 160 14.36 -8.88 -17.58
C GLN A 160 14.28 -10.38 -17.29
N ARG A 161 15.43 -11.07 -17.24
CA ARG A 161 15.51 -12.50 -16.89
C ARG A 161 15.41 -12.69 -15.37
N LEU A 162 14.97 -13.88 -14.98
CA LEU A 162 15.08 -14.31 -13.59
C LEU A 162 16.46 -14.88 -13.32
N TYR A 163 17.03 -14.48 -12.19
CA TYR A 163 18.29 -14.97 -11.66
C TYR A 163 18.08 -15.58 -10.27
N LYS A 164 18.82 -16.64 -9.98
CA LYS A 164 18.91 -17.30 -8.68
C LYS A 164 20.27 -17.02 -8.06
N GLN A 165 20.30 -16.69 -6.77
CA GLN A 165 21.51 -16.41 -6.00
C GLN A 165 21.39 -16.96 -4.57
N SER A 166 22.49 -17.46 -3.99
CA SER A 166 22.53 -17.80 -2.55
C SER A 166 22.89 -16.57 -1.73
N LEU A 167 22.20 -16.38 -0.60
CA LEU A 167 22.44 -15.29 0.34
C LEU A 167 23.66 -15.48 1.25
N HIS A 168 24.20 -16.70 1.36
CA HIS A 168 25.34 -17.00 2.26
C HIS A 168 26.68 -17.05 1.53
N LEU A 169 26.69 -17.31 0.23
CA LEU A 169 27.91 -17.41 -0.56
C LEU A 169 28.27 -16.03 -1.11
N LYS A 170 29.14 -15.32 -0.38
CA LYS A 170 29.55 -13.92 -0.66
C LYS A 170 30.09 -13.65 -2.07
N ASP A 171 30.45 -14.69 -2.83
CA ASP A 171 31.03 -14.58 -4.18
C ASP A 171 30.33 -15.46 -5.22
N SER A 172 29.15 -16.02 -4.93
CA SER A 172 28.41 -16.77 -5.95
C SER A 172 27.71 -15.80 -6.91
N PRO A 173 28.08 -15.78 -8.20
CA PRO A 173 27.40 -14.91 -9.17
C PRO A 173 25.94 -15.35 -9.31
N PRO A 174 25.00 -14.41 -9.56
CA PRO A 174 23.63 -14.74 -9.91
C PRO A 174 23.60 -15.62 -11.17
N LEU A 175 22.87 -16.73 -11.10
CA LEU A 175 22.72 -17.68 -12.21
C LEU A 175 21.35 -17.49 -12.87
N PRO A 176 21.26 -17.29 -14.20
CA PRO A 176 19.98 -17.15 -14.85
C PRO A 176 19.20 -18.46 -14.83
N ILE A 177 17.88 -18.38 -14.59
CA ILE A 177 16.97 -19.53 -14.58
C ILE A 177 15.91 -19.47 -15.68
N THR A 178 15.90 -18.42 -16.51
CA THR A 178 15.04 -18.26 -17.69
C THR A 178 15.87 -18.03 -18.96
N PRO A 179 15.32 -18.34 -20.15
CA PRO A 179 16.04 -18.17 -21.41
C PRO A 179 16.52 -16.73 -21.64
N ASP A 180 17.55 -16.58 -22.48
CA ASP A 180 17.95 -15.28 -23.02
C ASP A 180 17.18 -15.04 -24.31
N TYR A 181 16.33 -14.00 -24.31
CA TYR A 181 15.53 -13.62 -25.47
C TYR A 181 16.18 -12.50 -26.30
N GLY A 182 17.43 -12.13 -26.02
CA GLY A 182 18.14 -11.07 -26.72
C GLY A 182 17.69 -9.64 -26.36
N GLY A 183 16.88 -9.48 -25.31
CA GLY A 183 16.35 -8.19 -24.86
C GLY A 183 15.19 -8.33 -23.86
N PRO A 184 14.60 -7.21 -23.41
CA PRO A 184 13.54 -7.19 -22.38
C PRO A 184 12.16 -7.54 -22.96
N SER A 185 12.08 -8.50 -23.89
CA SER A 185 10.84 -8.93 -24.54
C SER A 185 9.97 -9.80 -23.63
N VAL A 186 10.55 -10.38 -22.59
CA VAL A 186 9.84 -11.16 -21.58
C VAL A 186 10.28 -10.66 -20.21
N CYS A 187 9.34 -10.34 -19.34
CA CYS A 187 9.62 -9.99 -17.95
C CYS A 187 8.85 -10.86 -16.98
N TYR A 188 9.31 -10.87 -15.74
CA TYR A 188 8.72 -11.65 -14.66
C TYR A 188 8.54 -10.82 -13.40
N ALA A 189 7.49 -11.09 -12.62
CA ALA A 189 7.19 -10.37 -11.38
C ALA A 189 6.40 -11.24 -10.39
N ASP A 190 6.38 -10.80 -9.13
CA ASP A 190 5.49 -11.27 -8.06
C ASP A 190 5.55 -12.78 -7.80
N GLY A 191 6.73 -13.38 -7.92
CA GLY A 191 6.86 -14.82 -7.87
C GLY A 191 6.99 -15.41 -6.46
N VAL A 192 6.61 -16.68 -6.35
CA VAL A 192 6.55 -17.47 -5.12
C VAL A 192 7.23 -18.82 -5.34
N PHE A 193 7.90 -19.33 -4.31
CA PHE A 193 8.52 -20.64 -4.34
C PHE A 193 7.46 -21.75 -4.18
N ASP A 194 7.59 -22.80 -4.99
CA ASP A 194 6.85 -24.05 -4.85
C ASP A 194 7.84 -25.17 -4.51
N GLY A 195 7.97 -25.42 -3.20
CA GLY A 195 8.88 -26.42 -2.66
C GLY A 195 8.51 -27.85 -3.02
N ARG A 196 7.23 -28.15 -3.31
CA ARG A 196 6.77 -29.50 -3.67
C ARG A 196 7.37 -29.95 -5.01
N PHE A 197 7.49 -29.03 -5.95
CA PHE A 197 7.99 -29.31 -7.31
C PHE A 197 9.38 -28.72 -7.59
N GLY A 198 10.02 -28.05 -6.62
CA GLY A 198 11.33 -27.43 -6.80
C GLY A 198 11.32 -26.39 -7.92
N ARG A 199 10.29 -25.53 -7.93
CA ARG A 199 10.07 -24.53 -8.98
C ARG A 199 9.72 -23.16 -8.39
N TYR A 200 9.79 -22.15 -9.22
CA TYR A 200 9.37 -20.78 -8.94
C TYR A 200 8.17 -20.46 -9.82
N VAL A 201 7.06 -20.03 -9.21
CA VAL A 201 5.83 -19.67 -9.91
C VAL A 201 5.71 -18.16 -9.93
N THR A 202 5.55 -17.54 -11.10
CA THR A 202 5.65 -16.09 -11.28
C THR A 202 4.70 -15.59 -12.37
N VAL A 203 4.32 -14.32 -12.30
CA VAL A 203 3.67 -13.64 -13.43
C VAL A 203 4.73 -13.43 -14.51
N ARG A 204 4.40 -13.76 -15.76
CA ARG A 204 5.20 -13.47 -16.95
C ARG A 204 4.40 -12.56 -17.87
N GLU A 205 5.05 -11.54 -18.39
CA GLU A 205 4.51 -10.70 -19.46
C GLU A 205 5.40 -10.87 -20.70
N ASP A 206 4.80 -11.30 -21.81
CA ASP A 206 5.50 -11.71 -23.03
C ASP A 206 5.12 -10.80 -24.22
N ARG A 207 6.11 -10.04 -24.70
CA ARG A 207 6.01 -9.06 -25.81
C ARG A 207 6.53 -9.62 -27.14
N ARG A 208 6.92 -10.90 -27.20
CA ARG A 208 7.56 -11.46 -28.40
C ARG A 208 6.62 -11.56 -29.59
N GLU A 209 5.34 -11.83 -29.34
CA GLU A 209 4.30 -11.89 -30.37
C GLU A 209 3.66 -10.51 -30.64
N ASP A 210 3.31 -9.77 -29.59
CA ASP A 210 2.77 -8.41 -29.67
C ASP A 210 3.37 -7.54 -28.56
N SER A 211 4.09 -6.48 -28.95
CA SER A 211 4.71 -5.54 -28.01
C SER A 211 3.74 -4.53 -27.41
N LEU A 212 2.59 -4.30 -28.06
CA LEU A 212 1.56 -3.35 -27.62
C LEU A 212 0.56 -4.00 -26.67
N ASN A 213 0.21 -5.26 -26.92
CA ASN A 213 -0.68 -6.05 -26.07
C ASN A 213 0.06 -7.32 -25.60
N PRO A 214 1.02 -7.19 -24.68
CA PRO A 214 1.77 -8.34 -24.21
C PRO A 214 0.85 -9.36 -23.57
N THR A 215 1.14 -10.64 -23.80
CA THR A 215 0.37 -11.70 -23.16
C THR A 215 0.87 -11.91 -21.74
N THR A 216 0.00 -11.72 -20.76
CA THR A 216 0.29 -12.00 -19.35
C THR A 216 -0.14 -13.42 -18.99
N MET A 217 0.68 -14.14 -18.24
CA MET A 217 0.40 -15.51 -17.78
C MET A 217 1.01 -15.74 -16.39
N VAL A 218 0.55 -16.77 -15.68
CA VAL A 218 1.30 -17.33 -14.55
C VAL A 218 2.05 -18.57 -15.04
N VAL A 219 3.37 -18.58 -14.83
CA VAL A 219 4.27 -19.62 -15.34
C VAL A 219 5.09 -20.25 -14.21
N ALA A 220 5.53 -21.48 -14.45
CA ALA A 220 6.45 -22.24 -13.62
C ALA A 220 7.86 -22.28 -14.24
N VAL A 221 8.86 -21.90 -13.45
CA VAL A 221 10.28 -21.93 -13.78
C VAL A 221 10.98 -22.95 -12.89
N GLY A 222 11.68 -23.92 -13.47
CA GLY A 222 12.43 -24.92 -12.69
C GLY A 222 13.60 -24.27 -11.94
N LEU A 223 13.85 -24.68 -10.69
CA LEU A 223 14.97 -24.17 -9.88
C LEU A 223 16.21 -25.09 -9.87
N GLY A 224 16.15 -26.22 -10.58
CA GLY A 224 17.23 -27.18 -10.70
C GLY A 224 18.31 -26.76 -11.71
N GLU A 225 19.49 -27.37 -11.61
CA GLU A 225 20.68 -27.05 -12.43
C GLU A 225 20.65 -27.62 -13.86
N LYS A 226 19.48 -28.05 -14.34
CA LYS A 226 19.34 -28.53 -15.73
C LYS A 226 19.41 -27.34 -16.70
N ASP A 227 19.66 -27.64 -17.98
CA ASP A 227 19.66 -26.66 -19.06
C ASP A 227 18.44 -25.73 -18.97
N ILE A 228 18.66 -24.43 -19.14
CA ILE A 228 17.61 -23.41 -19.09
C ILE A 228 16.50 -23.75 -20.08
N GLN A 229 15.27 -23.92 -19.58
CA GLN A 229 14.09 -24.26 -20.37
C GLN A 229 13.12 -23.07 -20.46
N GLU A 230 12.23 -23.10 -21.45
CA GLU A 230 11.08 -22.22 -21.47
C GLU A 230 10.16 -22.48 -20.26
N PRO A 231 9.68 -21.44 -19.56
CA PRO A 231 8.75 -21.60 -18.45
C PRO A 231 7.44 -22.27 -18.89
N LYS A 232 6.96 -23.21 -18.09
CA LYS A 232 5.69 -23.91 -18.32
C LYS A 232 4.53 -23.01 -17.92
N VAL A 233 3.57 -22.79 -18.83
CA VAL A 233 2.36 -22.03 -18.52
C VAL A 233 1.46 -22.82 -17.58
N LEU A 234 1.05 -22.20 -16.47
CA LEU A 234 0.08 -22.77 -15.52
C LEU A 234 -1.30 -22.13 -15.65
N ILE A 235 -1.34 -20.81 -15.85
CA ILE A 235 -2.58 -20.02 -15.93
C ILE A 235 -2.46 -19.03 -17.08
N SER A 236 -3.48 -18.95 -17.91
CA SER A 236 -3.60 -18.03 -19.05
C SER A 236 -5.07 -17.82 -19.43
N GLY A 237 -5.33 -16.82 -20.28
CA GLY A 237 -6.63 -16.57 -20.90
C GLY A 237 -7.33 -15.27 -20.48
N ASN A 238 -6.78 -14.55 -19.51
CA ASN A 238 -7.18 -13.19 -19.12
C ASN A 238 -6.04 -12.21 -19.45
N ASP A 239 -6.31 -10.90 -19.42
CA ASP A 239 -5.32 -9.90 -19.86
C ASP A 239 -4.22 -9.68 -18.81
N PHE A 240 -4.57 -9.76 -17.52
CA PHE A 240 -3.67 -9.44 -16.42
C PHE A 240 -3.79 -10.40 -15.24
N TYR A 241 -2.66 -10.59 -14.55
CA TYR A 241 -2.52 -11.47 -13.40
C TYR A 241 -1.66 -10.84 -12.32
N ALA A 242 -1.96 -11.13 -11.05
CA ALA A 242 -1.13 -10.74 -9.90
C ALA A 242 -1.31 -11.74 -8.75
N PHE A 243 -0.43 -11.63 -7.75
CA PHE A 243 -0.47 -12.39 -6.50
C PHE A 243 -0.57 -13.91 -6.66
N PRO A 244 0.30 -14.60 -7.44
CA PRO A 244 0.40 -16.05 -7.33
C PRO A 244 0.89 -16.39 -5.91
N ARG A 245 0.06 -17.10 -5.14
CA ARG A 245 0.30 -17.39 -3.72
C ARG A 245 0.03 -18.85 -3.45
N MET A 246 1.10 -19.60 -3.18
CA MET A 246 1.05 -21.02 -2.85
C MET A 246 0.57 -21.20 -1.42
N ASP A 247 -0.24 -22.23 -1.19
CA ASP A 247 -0.52 -22.68 0.16
C ASP A 247 0.72 -23.40 0.75
N PRO A 248 0.79 -23.56 2.09
CA PRO A 248 1.96 -24.17 2.74
C PRO A 248 2.31 -25.58 2.25
N LYS A 249 1.34 -26.33 1.72
CA LYS A 249 1.55 -27.70 1.22
C LYS A 249 1.91 -27.78 -0.27
N GLY A 250 1.77 -26.68 -1.02
CA GLY A 250 1.94 -26.69 -2.47
C GLY A 250 0.85 -27.50 -3.19
N GLU A 251 -0.33 -27.62 -2.60
CA GLU A 251 -1.51 -28.30 -3.16
C GLU A 251 -2.48 -27.31 -3.81
N LYS A 252 -2.42 -26.03 -3.42
CA LYS A 252 -3.28 -24.97 -3.90
C LYS A 252 -2.48 -23.71 -4.23
N ILE A 253 -2.94 -22.98 -5.22
CA ILE A 253 -2.44 -21.64 -5.57
C ILE A 253 -3.61 -20.68 -5.66
N ALA A 254 -3.50 -19.52 -5.02
CA ALA A 254 -4.41 -18.39 -5.20
C ALA A 254 -3.80 -17.38 -6.17
N TRP A 255 -4.62 -16.67 -6.95
CA TRP A 255 -4.18 -15.53 -7.77
C TRP A 255 -5.32 -14.54 -8.01
N ILE A 256 -4.95 -13.31 -8.37
CA ILE A 256 -5.86 -12.29 -8.88
C ILE A 256 -5.75 -12.24 -10.39
N GLU A 257 -6.87 -12.14 -11.09
CA GLU A 257 -6.93 -11.83 -12.52
C GLU A 257 -7.97 -10.76 -12.83
N TRP A 258 -7.71 -9.99 -13.89
CA TRP A 258 -8.64 -8.99 -14.41
C TRP A 258 -8.40 -8.79 -15.90
N GLY A 259 -9.37 -8.16 -16.56
CA GLY A 259 -9.36 -7.96 -18.00
C GLY A 259 -9.93 -6.61 -18.40
N HIS A 260 -9.56 -6.17 -19.60
CA HIS A 260 -10.05 -4.95 -20.21
C HIS A 260 -11.58 -4.93 -20.29
N PRO A 261 -12.21 -3.76 -20.09
CA PRO A 261 -11.60 -2.43 -19.92
C PRO A 261 -11.30 -2.07 -18.45
N ASN A 262 -11.32 -3.03 -17.52
CA ASN A 262 -11.24 -2.75 -16.08
C ASN A 262 -9.78 -2.65 -15.62
N MET A 263 -9.51 -1.72 -14.71
CA MET A 263 -8.34 -1.75 -13.83
C MET A 263 -8.61 -2.67 -12.64
N PRO A 264 -7.59 -3.14 -11.89
CA PRO A 264 -7.81 -4.10 -10.81
C PRO A 264 -8.69 -3.54 -9.67
N TRP A 265 -8.71 -2.22 -9.45
CA TRP A 265 -9.61 -1.56 -8.51
C TRP A 265 -11.05 -1.33 -9.04
N ASP A 266 -11.27 -1.47 -10.35
CA ASP A 266 -12.60 -1.34 -10.95
C ASP A 266 -13.36 -2.65 -10.79
N LYS A 267 -12.74 -3.76 -11.19
CA LYS A 267 -13.24 -5.13 -11.09
C LYS A 267 -12.08 -6.12 -11.25
N ALA A 268 -11.96 -7.06 -10.33
CA ALA A 268 -11.01 -8.17 -10.43
C ALA A 268 -11.63 -9.45 -9.88
N GLU A 269 -10.99 -10.58 -10.11
CA GLU A 269 -11.41 -11.88 -9.61
C GLU A 269 -10.29 -12.55 -8.83
N LEU A 270 -10.64 -13.15 -7.68
CA LEU A 270 -9.77 -14.02 -6.91
C LEU A 270 -10.11 -15.47 -7.23
N TRP A 271 -9.10 -16.20 -7.66
CA TRP A 271 -9.22 -17.61 -8.00
C TRP A 271 -8.32 -18.46 -7.13
N VAL A 272 -8.75 -19.71 -6.91
CA VAL A 272 -7.94 -20.77 -6.30
C VAL A 272 -7.89 -21.96 -7.25
N GLY A 273 -6.68 -22.42 -7.53
CA GLY A 273 -6.38 -23.58 -8.37
C GLY A 273 -5.80 -24.71 -7.55
N TYR A 274 -6.21 -25.94 -7.86
CA TYR A 274 -5.74 -27.17 -7.23
C TYR A 274 -4.67 -27.82 -8.08
N ILE A 275 -3.56 -28.18 -7.47
CA ILE A 275 -2.35 -28.69 -8.13
C ILE A 275 -2.34 -30.21 -8.02
N SER A 276 -2.22 -30.87 -9.16
CA SER A 276 -2.14 -32.32 -9.30
C SER A 276 -0.76 -32.87 -8.90
N GLU A 277 -0.62 -34.19 -8.81
CA GLU A 277 0.65 -34.86 -8.54
C GLU A 277 1.74 -34.57 -9.59
N VAL A 278 1.37 -34.14 -10.80
CA VAL A 278 2.31 -33.77 -11.87
C VAL A 278 2.59 -32.26 -11.94
N GLY A 279 2.05 -31.48 -10.99
CA GLY A 279 2.32 -30.06 -10.84
C GLY A 279 1.41 -29.14 -11.66
N ASP A 280 0.37 -29.67 -12.30
CA ASP A 280 -0.57 -28.91 -13.12
C ASP A 280 -1.85 -28.57 -12.38
N ILE A 281 -2.42 -27.41 -12.71
CA ILE A 281 -3.71 -26.98 -12.19
C ILE A 281 -4.82 -27.79 -12.89
N PHE A 282 -5.51 -28.65 -12.15
CA PHE A 282 -6.54 -29.53 -12.72
C PHE A 282 -7.97 -29.07 -12.42
N LYS A 283 -8.12 -28.16 -11.45
CA LYS A 283 -9.41 -27.59 -11.03
C LYS A 283 -9.17 -26.16 -10.57
N ARG A 284 -10.11 -25.26 -10.84
CA ARG A 284 -10.12 -23.90 -10.30
C ARG A 284 -11.50 -23.51 -9.77
N VAL A 285 -11.52 -22.62 -8.78
CA VAL A 285 -12.72 -22.07 -8.14
C VAL A 285 -12.55 -20.56 -8.05
N CYS A 286 -13.54 -19.80 -8.52
CA CYS A 286 -13.57 -18.37 -8.29
C CYS A 286 -14.13 -18.12 -6.88
N VAL A 287 -13.32 -17.50 -6.03
CA VAL A 287 -13.60 -17.23 -4.62
C VAL A 287 -14.32 -15.89 -4.44
N ALA A 288 -13.92 -14.88 -5.23
CA ALA A 288 -14.50 -13.54 -5.22
C ALA A 288 -14.34 -12.89 -6.61
N GLY A 289 -15.23 -11.97 -6.97
CA GLY A 289 -15.22 -11.19 -8.22
C GLY A 289 -16.23 -11.64 -9.26
N HIS A 290 -16.83 -12.82 -9.09
CA HIS A 290 -17.66 -13.45 -10.12
C HIS A 290 -19.14 -13.07 -10.10
N ASP A 291 -19.66 -12.45 -9.02
CA ASP A 291 -21.09 -12.18 -8.91
C ASP A 291 -21.48 -11.04 -9.88
N PRO A 292 -22.33 -11.30 -10.90
CA PRO A 292 -22.74 -10.25 -11.82
C PRO A 292 -23.59 -9.16 -11.16
N LYS A 293 -24.15 -9.39 -9.97
CA LYS A 293 -24.98 -8.42 -9.25
C LYS A 293 -24.16 -7.39 -8.48
N HIS A 294 -22.90 -7.70 -8.17
CA HIS A 294 -22.04 -6.87 -7.35
C HIS A 294 -20.63 -6.84 -7.92
N VAL A 295 -20.15 -5.65 -8.27
CA VAL A 295 -18.75 -5.47 -8.68
C VAL A 295 -17.89 -5.39 -7.43
N GLU A 296 -16.86 -6.24 -7.38
CA GLU A 296 -15.86 -6.24 -6.32
C GLU A 296 -14.44 -6.32 -6.92
N SER A 297 -13.47 -5.86 -6.13
CA SER A 297 -12.05 -5.80 -6.42
C SER A 297 -11.30 -6.53 -5.30
N PRO A 298 -11.14 -7.86 -5.40
CA PRO A 298 -10.31 -8.61 -4.46
C PRO A 298 -8.81 -8.38 -4.72
N THR A 299 -8.01 -8.42 -3.66
CA THR A 299 -6.55 -8.24 -3.71
C THR A 299 -5.84 -8.95 -2.55
N GLU A 300 -4.51 -9.04 -2.65
CA GLU A 300 -3.60 -9.53 -1.61
C GLU A 300 -4.03 -10.85 -0.94
N PRO A 301 -4.31 -11.94 -1.69
CA PRO A 301 -4.58 -13.24 -1.09
C PRO A 301 -3.37 -13.76 -0.31
N LYS A 302 -3.59 -14.36 0.87
CA LYS A 302 -2.54 -15.01 1.67
C LYS A 302 -3.07 -16.26 2.37
N TRP A 303 -2.23 -17.29 2.38
CA TRP A 303 -2.50 -18.51 3.10
C TRP A 303 -1.91 -18.46 4.51
N SER A 304 -2.69 -18.88 5.49
CA SER A 304 -2.15 -19.15 6.82
C SER A 304 -1.30 -20.41 6.83
N PRO A 305 -0.46 -20.63 7.87
CA PRO A 305 0.22 -21.90 8.07
C PRO A 305 -0.71 -23.13 8.15
N LYS A 306 -2.01 -22.92 8.43
CA LYS A 306 -3.03 -23.99 8.46
C LYS A 306 -3.69 -24.22 7.09
N GLY A 307 -3.30 -23.48 6.05
CA GLY A 307 -3.89 -23.58 4.71
C GLY A 307 -5.25 -22.88 4.59
N GLU A 308 -5.55 -21.92 5.45
CA GLU A 308 -6.75 -21.06 5.35
C GLU A 308 -6.43 -19.82 4.52
N LEU A 309 -7.32 -19.47 3.58
CA LEU A 309 -7.13 -18.33 2.70
C LEU A 309 -7.79 -17.07 3.28
N PHE A 310 -6.96 -16.04 3.45
CA PHE A 310 -7.36 -14.67 3.75
C PHE A 310 -7.10 -13.79 2.53
N PHE A 311 -7.88 -12.72 2.39
CA PHE A 311 -7.71 -11.75 1.30
C PHE A 311 -8.45 -10.47 1.64
N ILE A 312 -8.23 -9.43 0.83
CA ILE A 312 -8.91 -8.14 0.97
C ILE A 312 -9.88 -7.95 -0.20
N THR A 313 -11.08 -7.43 0.05
CA THR A 313 -12.02 -7.03 -1.02
C THR A 313 -12.92 -5.89 -0.54
N ASP A 314 -13.38 -5.06 -1.47
CA ASP A 314 -14.26 -3.90 -1.25
C ASP A 314 -15.76 -4.24 -1.24
N ARG A 315 -16.09 -5.53 -1.10
CA ARG A 315 -17.47 -6.01 -1.20
C ARG A 315 -18.40 -5.42 -0.13
N GLN A 316 -19.69 -5.38 -0.44
CA GLN A 316 -20.79 -4.90 0.44
C GLN A 316 -20.75 -3.41 0.79
N ASN A 317 -19.77 -2.97 1.61
CA ASN A 317 -19.71 -1.63 2.15
C ASN A 317 -18.92 -0.64 1.28
N GLY A 318 -18.23 -1.13 0.24
CA GLY A 318 -17.44 -0.32 -0.68
C GLY A 318 -16.09 0.13 -0.14
N PHE A 319 -15.61 -0.48 0.95
CA PHE A 319 -14.28 -0.28 1.51
C PHE A 319 -13.54 -1.61 1.49
N TRP A 320 -12.26 -1.61 1.10
CA TRP A 320 -11.44 -2.81 1.17
C TRP A 320 -11.31 -3.27 2.62
N ASN A 321 -11.88 -4.43 2.94
CA ASN A 321 -11.82 -5.05 4.26
C ASN A 321 -11.25 -6.48 4.14
N LEU A 322 -10.80 -7.05 5.26
CA LEU A 322 -10.26 -8.41 5.32
C LEU A 322 -11.37 -9.46 5.41
N TYR A 323 -11.24 -10.51 4.60
CA TYR A 323 -12.15 -11.64 4.53
C TYR A 323 -11.40 -12.97 4.61
N LYS A 324 -12.15 -14.02 4.93
CA LYS A 324 -11.71 -15.42 4.90
C LYS A 324 -12.60 -16.23 3.96
N TRP A 325 -11.98 -17.13 3.19
CA TRP A 325 -12.68 -18.10 2.37
C TRP A 325 -12.98 -19.39 3.14
N ILE A 326 -14.21 -19.90 3.01
CA ILE A 326 -14.67 -21.17 3.54
C ILE A 326 -14.78 -22.15 2.37
N GLU A 327 -13.73 -22.96 2.18
CA GLU A 327 -13.56 -23.84 1.03
C GLU A 327 -14.73 -24.83 0.82
N SER A 328 -15.30 -25.37 1.90
CA SER A 328 -16.37 -26.37 1.82
C SER A 328 -17.69 -25.85 1.25
N THR A 329 -17.99 -24.56 1.44
CA THR A 329 -19.23 -23.92 1.00
C THR A 329 -19.01 -22.88 -0.09
N ASN A 330 -17.75 -22.58 -0.42
CA ASN A 330 -17.34 -21.44 -1.23
C ASN A 330 -17.88 -20.10 -0.71
N GLU A 331 -18.01 -19.97 0.62
CA GLU A 331 -18.46 -18.73 1.26
C GLU A 331 -17.29 -17.83 1.63
N VAL A 332 -17.56 -16.53 1.71
CA VAL A 332 -16.57 -15.50 2.04
C VAL A 332 -17.10 -14.69 3.22
N LEU A 333 -16.40 -14.75 4.35
CA LEU A 333 -16.81 -14.15 5.62
C LEU A 333 -15.89 -12.99 6.01
N PRO A 334 -16.45 -11.83 6.43
CA PRO A 334 -15.63 -10.72 6.89
C PRO A 334 -14.97 -11.05 8.22
N LEU A 335 -13.74 -10.60 8.42
CA LEU A 335 -13.05 -10.76 9.71
C LEU A 335 -13.43 -9.66 10.69
N TYR A 336 -13.39 -8.41 10.22
CA TYR A 336 -13.70 -7.22 11.01
C TYR A 336 -14.20 -6.09 10.09
N PRO A 337 -15.53 -5.96 9.89
CA PRO A 337 -16.09 -4.91 9.04
C PRO A 337 -15.81 -3.51 9.59
N LEU A 338 -15.19 -2.64 8.79
CA LEU A 338 -14.86 -1.28 9.18
C LEU A 338 -14.93 -0.35 7.96
N ASN A 339 -15.49 0.85 8.14
CA ASN A 339 -15.47 1.89 7.11
C ASN A 339 -14.07 2.54 7.04
N ALA A 340 -13.11 1.79 6.52
CA ALA A 340 -11.70 2.12 6.36
C ALA A 340 -11.09 1.22 5.28
N GLU A 341 -10.04 1.69 4.60
CA GLU A 341 -9.35 0.91 3.56
C GLU A 341 -8.24 0.06 4.16
N PHE A 342 -8.29 -1.26 3.99
CA PHE A 342 -7.23 -2.19 4.40
C PHE A 342 -6.24 -2.50 3.28
N ALA A 343 -6.47 -2.00 2.06
CA ALA A 343 -5.58 -2.13 0.91
C ALA A 343 -5.40 -0.78 0.20
N ARG A 344 -4.56 -0.78 -0.83
CA ARG A 344 -4.35 0.33 -1.76
C ARG A 344 -4.65 -0.14 -3.19
N SER A 345 -4.72 0.81 -4.13
CA SER A 345 -4.82 0.48 -5.55
C SER A 345 -3.59 -0.27 -6.06
N LEU A 346 -3.82 -1.43 -6.68
CA LEU A 346 -2.80 -2.30 -7.26
C LEU A 346 -2.18 -1.69 -8.53
N TRP A 347 -1.20 -0.80 -8.37
CA TRP A 347 -0.39 -0.28 -9.47
C TRP A 347 0.95 -1.01 -9.62
N VAL A 348 1.46 -1.58 -8.53
CA VAL A 348 2.75 -2.27 -8.47
C VAL A 348 2.56 -3.64 -7.83
N PHE A 349 3.36 -4.61 -8.25
CA PHE A 349 3.36 -5.93 -7.64
C PHE A 349 3.99 -5.93 -6.24
N GLY A 350 3.66 -6.94 -5.44
CA GLY A 350 4.29 -7.17 -4.14
C GLY A 350 3.76 -6.31 -2.99
N MET A 351 2.68 -5.57 -3.20
CA MET A 351 2.00 -4.83 -2.13
C MET A 351 1.60 -5.75 -0.97
N ASN A 352 1.77 -5.25 0.25
CA ASN A 352 1.61 -6.06 1.45
C ASN A 352 1.03 -5.28 2.63
N SER A 353 -0.29 -5.19 2.68
CA SER A 353 -1.04 -4.40 3.66
C SER A 353 -1.34 -5.17 4.96
N TYR A 354 -1.14 -6.50 4.99
CA TYR A 354 -1.37 -7.33 6.18
C TYR A 354 -0.54 -8.62 6.18
N GLU A 355 -0.25 -9.16 7.37
CA GLU A 355 0.48 -10.42 7.56
C GLU A 355 -0.23 -11.34 8.55
N VAL A 356 -0.17 -12.65 8.28
CA VAL A 356 -0.63 -13.67 9.23
C VAL A 356 0.48 -13.92 10.24
N ILE A 357 0.20 -13.62 11.52
CA ILE A 357 1.14 -13.82 12.63
C ILE A 357 0.70 -15.05 13.42
N GLN A 358 1.64 -15.97 13.62
CA GLN A 358 1.43 -17.12 14.49
C GLN A 358 1.66 -16.73 15.96
N SER A 359 0.78 -17.21 16.82
CA SER A 359 0.95 -17.19 18.28
C SER A 359 1.07 -18.62 18.80
N ASP A 360 1.89 -18.81 19.83
CA ASP A 360 2.11 -20.12 20.49
C ASP A 360 0.82 -20.78 20.99
N LYS A 361 -0.25 -19.99 21.19
CA LYS A 361 -1.57 -20.46 21.64
C LYS A 361 -2.46 -21.02 20.52
N GLN A 362 -1.91 -21.41 19.36
CA GLN A 362 -2.64 -21.86 18.16
C GLN A 362 -3.64 -20.84 17.56
N LYS A 363 -3.59 -19.58 18.01
CA LYS A 363 -4.42 -18.49 17.49
C LYS A 363 -3.87 -18.00 16.17
N ILE A 364 -4.76 -17.64 15.26
CA ILE A 364 -4.42 -16.91 14.03
C ILE A 364 -4.66 -15.44 14.30
N LEU A 365 -3.56 -14.69 14.33
CA LEU A 365 -3.59 -13.24 14.42
C LEU A 365 -3.25 -12.68 13.05
N ILE A 366 -3.86 -11.56 12.70
CA ILE A 366 -3.52 -10.83 11.48
C ILE A 366 -3.04 -9.44 11.87
N ALA A 367 -1.78 -9.13 11.60
CA ALA A 367 -1.35 -7.75 11.61
C ALA A 367 -1.76 -7.08 10.32
N CYS A 368 -2.37 -5.91 10.40
CA CYS A 368 -2.84 -5.19 9.24
C CYS A 368 -2.65 -3.70 9.41
N SER A 369 -2.48 -3.01 8.29
CA SER A 369 -2.69 -1.58 8.24
C SER A 369 -4.10 -1.29 7.71
N TYR A 370 -4.72 -0.24 8.22
CA TYR A 370 -5.91 0.32 7.61
C TYR A 370 -5.82 1.84 7.58
N ARG A 371 -6.50 2.46 6.62
CA ARG A 371 -6.50 3.89 6.39
C ARG A 371 -7.88 4.47 6.61
N GLN A 372 -7.95 5.49 7.46
CA GLN A 372 -9.19 6.17 7.81
C GLN A 372 -8.93 7.66 7.97
N ARG A 373 -9.72 8.50 7.28
CA ARG A 373 -9.61 9.97 7.33
C ARG A 373 -8.17 10.47 7.08
N GLY A 374 -7.54 9.97 6.02
CA GLY A 374 -6.19 10.38 5.61
C GLY A 374 -5.03 9.84 6.47
N ARG A 375 -5.31 9.01 7.48
CA ARG A 375 -4.29 8.45 8.37
C ARG A 375 -4.29 6.93 8.34
N SER A 376 -3.10 6.33 8.29
CA SER A 376 -2.91 4.90 8.48
C SER A 376 -2.80 4.54 9.96
N HIS A 377 -3.27 3.34 10.29
CA HIS A 377 -3.28 2.73 11.61
C HIS A 377 -2.74 1.31 11.50
N LEU A 378 -1.86 0.92 12.41
CA LEU A 378 -1.41 -0.47 12.56
C LEU A 378 -2.30 -1.18 13.59
N ALA A 379 -2.77 -2.38 13.30
CA ALA A 379 -3.61 -3.14 14.21
C ALA A 379 -3.38 -4.65 14.11
N ILE A 380 -3.81 -5.37 15.15
CA ILE A 380 -3.91 -6.83 15.18
C ILE A 380 -5.38 -7.23 15.20
N ILE A 381 -5.77 -8.16 14.33
CA ILE A 381 -7.07 -8.83 14.36
C ILE A 381 -6.91 -10.22 14.96
N ASP A 382 -7.67 -10.53 16.02
CA ASP A 382 -7.86 -11.91 16.49
C ASP A 382 -9.03 -12.51 15.68
N VAL A 383 -8.70 -13.44 14.79
CA VAL A 383 -9.67 -14.05 13.85
C VAL A 383 -10.76 -14.82 14.59
N LEU A 384 -10.46 -15.44 15.72
CA LEU A 384 -11.43 -16.23 16.49
C LEU A 384 -12.39 -15.33 17.26
N GLN A 385 -11.89 -14.21 17.79
CA GLN A 385 -12.67 -13.28 18.61
C GLN A 385 -13.37 -12.18 17.79
N SER A 386 -13.06 -12.07 16.50
CA SER A 386 -13.48 -10.95 15.64
C SER A 386 -13.23 -9.59 16.31
N SER A 387 -12.05 -9.45 16.93
CA SER A 387 -11.64 -8.25 17.65
C SER A 387 -10.43 -7.61 16.99
N LEU A 388 -10.32 -6.28 17.13
CA LEU A 388 -9.23 -5.48 16.58
C LEU A 388 -8.55 -4.70 17.72
N SER A 389 -7.22 -4.81 17.81
CA SER A 389 -6.38 -4.10 18.77
C SER A 389 -5.43 -3.16 18.04
N LEU A 390 -5.50 -1.86 18.37
CA LEU A 390 -4.64 -0.84 17.77
C LEU A 390 -3.23 -0.92 18.36
N LEU A 391 -2.22 -0.81 17.49
CA LEU A 391 -0.82 -0.73 17.85
C LEU A 391 -0.34 0.71 17.61
N ASP A 392 0.04 1.41 18.68
CA ASP A 392 0.46 2.81 18.60
C ASP A 392 1.91 2.93 18.12
N ILE A 393 2.09 3.47 16.91
CA ILE A 393 3.40 3.74 16.30
C ILE A 393 3.42 5.16 15.73
N PRO A 394 4.60 5.81 15.59
CA PRO A 394 4.69 7.18 15.12
C PRO A 394 4.37 7.36 13.63
N PHE A 395 4.18 6.28 12.87
CA PHE A 395 3.79 6.35 11.47
C PHE A 395 2.32 6.74 11.32
N THR A 396 2.06 7.72 10.46
CA THR A 396 0.71 8.17 10.07
C THR A 396 0.36 7.76 8.64
N ASP A 397 1.32 7.19 7.93
CA ASP A 397 1.18 6.55 6.64
C ASP A 397 1.98 5.24 6.69
N ILE A 398 1.32 4.12 6.40
CA ILE A 398 1.90 2.78 6.41
C ILE A 398 1.69 2.24 5.01
N GLN A 399 2.77 1.75 4.39
CA GLN A 399 2.76 1.21 3.05
C GLN A 399 2.76 -0.32 3.14
N ASP A 400 3.84 -0.93 3.64
CA ASP A 400 3.95 -2.39 3.69
C ASP A 400 4.26 -2.93 5.10
N ILE A 401 3.80 -4.14 5.38
CA ILE A 401 4.04 -4.90 6.61
C ILE A 401 4.67 -6.24 6.23
N THR A 402 5.78 -6.60 6.88
CA THR A 402 6.42 -7.92 6.71
C THR A 402 6.62 -8.57 8.07
N SER A 403 6.23 -9.83 8.19
CA SER A 403 6.41 -10.60 9.42
C SER A 403 7.86 -11.06 9.54
N GLY A 404 8.47 -10.86 10.71
CA GLY A 404 9.77 -11.39 11.07
C GLY A 404 9.71 -12.30 12.28
N ASN A 405 10.86 -12.71 12.79
CA ASN A 405 10.94 -13.52 14.01
C ASN A 405 10.51 -12.69 15.23
N ASN A 406 9.29 -12.94 15.69
CA ASN A 406 8.64 -12.25 16.82
C ASN A 406 8.46 -10.73 16.68
N CYS A 407 8.64 -10.17 15.49
CA CYS A 407 8.47 -8.75 15.20
C CYS A 407 7.72 -8.54 13.88
N LEU A 408 7.34 -7.29 13.60
CA LEU A 408 6.97 -6.84 12.28
C LEU A 408 8.00 -5.83 11.79
N TYR A 409 8.34 -5.90 10.51
CA TYR A 409 8.96 -4.80 9.80
C TYR A 409 7.85 -4.01 9.12
N VAL A 410 7.77 -2.72 9.42
CA VAL A 410 6.71 -1.82 8.94
C VAL A 410 7.37 -0.71 8.14
N GLU A 411 7.05 -0.64 6.85
CA GLU A 411 7.35 0.52 6.03
C GLU A 411 6.32 1.62 6.30
N GLY A 412 6.80 2.80 6.68
CA GLY A 412 5.92 3.94 6.90
C GLY A 412 6.65 5.26 7.00
N ALA A 413 5.84 6.31 7.13
CA ALA A 413 6.27 7.69 7.25
C ALA A 413 5.30 8.49 8.14
N SER A 414 5.67 9.71 8.48
CA SER A 414 4.78 10.66 9.13
C SER A 414 5.09 12.09 8.70
N GLY A 415 4.35 13.09 9.20
CA GLY A 415 4.64 14.50 8.93
C GLY A 415 6.04 14.96 9.39
N VAL A 416 6.75 14.16 10.19
CA VAL A 416 8.10 14.45 10.69
C VAL A 416 9.13 13.35 10.42
N LEU A 417 8.69 12.11 10.16
CA LEU A 417 9.57 11.00 9.79
C LEU A 417 9.50 10.79 8.28
N PRO A 418 10.64 10.76 7.56
CA PRO A 418 10.64 10.37 6.15
C PRO A 418 10.28 8.89 6.01
N THR A 419 10.03 8.43 4.78
CA THR A 419 9.84 6.99 4.49
C THR A 419 10.96 6.17 5.13
N SER A 420 10.56 5.23 5.97
CA SER A 420 11.46 4.46 6.83
C SER A 420 10.92 3.04 7.01
N VAL A 421 11.80 2.11 7.35
CA VAL A 421 11.42 0.78 7.82
C VAL A 421 11.68 0.71 9.32
N ALA A 422 10.63 0.40 10.08
CA ALA A 422 10.73 0.19 11.51
C ALA A 422 10.61 -1.30 11.86
N LYS A 423 11.45 -1.77 12.77
CA LYS A 423 11.24 -3.02 13.49
C LYS A 423 10.34 -2.74 14.69
N VAL A 424 9.19 -3.39 14.72
CA VAL A 424 8.18 -3.29 15.77
C VAL A 424 8.12 -4.62 16.48
N THR A 425 8.55 -4.65 17.74
CA THR A 425 8.55 -5.86 18.56
C THR A 425 7.36 -5.81 19.51
N PHE A 426 6.68 -6.95 19.67
CA PHE A 426 5.50 -7.07 20.53
C PHE A 426 5.79 -7.95 21.73
N ASN A 427 4.94 -7.84 22.75
CA ASN A 427 4.86 -8.83 23.81
C ASN A 427 4.50 -10.23 23.27
N ASP A 428 4.64 -11.26 24.08
CA ASP A 428 4.34 -12.64 23.68
C ASP A 428 2.88 -12.83 23.23
N GLU A 429 1.97 -12.02 23.78
CA GLU A 429 0.55 -12.03 23.43
C GLU A 429 0.23 -11.29 22.13
N LYS A 430 1.22 -10.63 21.51
CA LYS A 430 1.10 -9.81 20.30
C LYS A 430 0.01 -8.73 20.42
N SER A 431 -0.21 -8.22 21.62
CA SER A 431 -1.25 -7.24 21.94
C SER A 431 -0.70 -5.84 22.19
N GLU A 432 0.58 -5.74 22.56
CA GLU A 432 1.24 -4.48 22.89
C GLU A 432 2.63 -4.41 22.26
N ILE A 433 3.05 -3.20 21.89
CA ILE A 433 4.41 -2.93 21.40
C ILE A 433 5.34 -2.79 22.60
N ILE A 434 6.44 -3.53 22.59
CA ILE A 434 7.50 -3.44 23.59
C ILE A 434 8.71 -2.65 23.08
N ASP A 435 8.92 -2.59 21.76
CA ASP A 435 10.01 -1.84 21.14
C ASP A 435 9.64 -1.36 19.73
N PHE A 436 10.10 -0.16 19.39
CA PHE A 436 9.97 0.45 18.07
C PHE A 436 11.32 1.07 17.69
N ARG A 437 11.91 0.58 16.60
CA ARG A 437 13.21 1.05 16.13
C ARG A 437 13.24 1.24 14.62
N ILE A 438 13.67 2.41 14.17
CA ILE A 438 13.97 2.65 12.75
C ILE A 438 15.24 1.89 12.38
N ILE A 439 15.13 1.00 11.40
CA ILE A 439 16.24 0.21 10.85
C ILE A 439 16.79 0.85 9.58
N TRP A 440 15.90 1.47 8.80
CA TRP A 440 16.25 2.13 7.55
C TRP A 440 15.46 3.43 7.37
N SER A 441 16.06 4.42 6.73
CA SER A 441 15.42 5.70 6.42
C SER A 441 15.86 6.21 5.04
N SER A 442 14.92 6.75 4.26
CA SER A 442 15.22 7.39 2.98
C SER A 442 16.01 8.69 3.12
N SER A 443 15.95 9.33 4.29
CA SER A 443 16.63 10.58 4.58
C SER A 443 17.03 10.65 6.06
N PRO A 444 18.09 9.92 6.49
CA PRO A 444 18.46 9.81 7.90
C PRO A 444 18.84 11.16 8.54
N ASP A 445 19.37 12.08 7.75
CA ASP A 445 19.77 13.42 8.20
C ASP A 445 18.63 14.45 8.23
N SER A 446 17.43 14.09 7.78
CA SER A 446 16.33 15.06 7.62
C SER A 446 15.93 15.74 8.93
N LEU A 447 16.07 15.05 10.07
CA LEU A 447 15.68 15.56 11.39
C LEU A 447 16.47 16.80 11.83
N LYS A 448 17.65 17.07 11.27
CA LYS A 448 18.38 18.32 11.54
C LYS A 448 17.63 19.57 11.07
N TYR A 449 16.64 19.40 10.18
CA TYR A 449 15.80 20.46 9.66
C TYR A 449 14.41 20.50 10.32
N GLN A 450 14.16 19.73 11.39
CA GLN A 450 12.84 19.59 11.99
C GLN A 450 12.21 20.93 12.41
N SER A 451 13.01 21.91 12.85
CA SER A 451 12.54 23.25 13.21
C SER A 451 12.09 24.12 12.02
N TYR A 452 12.21 23.61 10.79
CA TYR A 452 11.70 24.22 9.55
C TYR A 452 10.54 23.44 8.95
N PHE A 453 10.13 22.31 9.54
CA PHE A 453 9.05 21.52 8.98
C PHE A 453 7.71 22.23 9.16
N SER A 454 6.97 22.33 8.06
CA SER A 454 5.53 22.53 8.07
C SER A 454 4.86 21.17 8.21
N LEU A 455 4.02 21.04 9.24
CA LEU A 455 3.20 19.85 9.43
C LEU A 455 1.99 19.86 8.48
N PRO A 456 1.58 18.69 7.97
CA PRO A 456 0.40 18.58 7.12
C PRO A 456 -0.88 18.76 7.95
N GLU A 457 -1.78 19.63 7.46
CA GLU A 457 -3.13 19.81 7.98
C GLU A 457 -4.12 19.22 6.98
N LEU A 458 -4.85 18.17 7.38
CA LEU A 458 -5.92 17.62 6.55
C LEU A 458 -7.09 18.61 6.52
N ILE A 459 -7.37 19.12 5.33
CA ILE A 459 -8.51 20.01 5.07
C ILE A 459 -9.53 19.33 4.17
N GLU A 460 -10.79 19.68 4.37
CA GLU A 460 -11.94 19.24 3.58
C GLU A 460 -12.59 20.48 2.97
N PHE A 461 -12.93 20.43 1.69
CA PHE A 461 -13.53 21.56 0.98
C PHE A 461 -14.62 21.09 0.00
N PRO A 462 -15.68 21.89 -0.22
CA PRO A 462 -16.76 21.52 -1.11
C PRO A 462 -16.30 21.48 -2.57
N THR A 463 -16.89 20.57 -3.34
CA THR A 463 -16.72 20.53 -4.80
C THR A 463 -17.90 21.21 -5.51
N GLU A 464 -17.81 21.38 -6.82
CA GLU A 464 -18.93 21.87 -7.64
C GLU A 464 -20.13 20.90 -7.63
N VAL A 465 -19.92 19.63 -7.26
CA VAL A 465 -20.99 18.64 -7.15
C VAL A 465 -21.63 18.72 -5.75
N PRO A 466 -22.94 19.05 -5.65
CA PRO A 466 -23.61 19.20 -4.36
C PRO A 466 -23.48 17.95 -3.48
N GLY A 467 -23.08 18.16 -2.23
CA GLY A 467 -22.92 17.09 -1.23
C GLY A 467 -21.66 16.24 -1.40
N GLN A 468 -20.75 16.62 -2.30
CA GLN A 468 -19.42 16.01 -2.42
C GLN A 468 -18.34 16.99 -1.96
N ASN A 469 -17.41 16.47 -1.14
CA ASN A 469 -16.25 17.19 -0.67
C ASN A 469 -14.99 16.53 -1.22
N ALA A 470 -13.96 17.34 -1.47
CA ALA A 470 -12.61 16.91 -1.75
C ALA A 470 -11.73 17.19 -0.53
N TYR A 471 -10.54 16.57 -0.52
CA TYR A 471 -9.63 16.65 0.60
C TYR A 471 -8.27 17.16 0.13
N ALA A 472 -7.51 17.76 1.01
CA ALA A 472 -6.13 18.13 0.72
C ALA A 472 -5.28 18.15 2.00
N TYR A 473 -3.97 18.09 1.84
CA TYR A 473 -3.04 18.45 2.90
C TYR A 473 -2.55 19.88 2.66
N PHE A 474 -2.91 20.77 3.57
CA PHE A 474 -2.39 22.12 3.62
C PHE A 474 -1.12 22.16 4.46
N TYR A 475 -0.13 22.90 3.99
CA TYR A 475 1.14 23.11 4.67
C TYR A 475 1.38 24.63 4.78
N PRO A 476 1.24 25.22 5.97
CA PRO A 476 1.53 26.63 6.16
C PRO A 476 3.03 26.95 5.98
N PRO A 477 3.39 28.19 5.66
CA PRO A 477 4.77 28.65 5.75
C PRO A 477 5.34 28.41 7.15
N SER A 478 6.53 27.81 7.26
CA SER A 478 7.13 27.41 8.54
C SER A 478 8.62 27.72 8.60
N ASN A 479 9.02 28.69 9.41
CA ASN A 479 10.43 29.02 9.64
C ASN A 479 10.57 29.62 11.05
N HIS A 480 11.44 29.05 11.88
CA HIS A 480 11.59 29.52 13.26
C HIS A 480 12.39 30.83 13.38
N VAL A 481 13.05 31.27 12.31
CA VAL A 481 13.87 32.50 12.25
C VAL A 481 13.08 33.68 11.66
N TYR A 482 12.14 33.43 10.74
CA TYR A 482 11.42 34.47 10.00
C TYR A 482 9.93 34.53 10.35
N GLN A 483 9.34 35.69 10.10
CA GLN A 483 7.89 35.91 10.09
C GLN A 483 7.53 36.95 9.02
N ALA A 484 6.31 36.94 8.51
CA ALA A 484 5.81 38.01 7.62
C ALA A 484 5.10 39.11 8.42
N SER A 485 4.85 40.26 7.79
CA SER A 485 3.97 41.29 8.35
C SER A 485 2.51 40.80 8.43
N GLN A 486 1.73 41.30 9.38
CA GLN A 486 0.35 40.84 9.61
C GLN A 486 -0.61 41.06 8.41
N GLU A 487 -0.30 42.02 7.53
CA GLU A 487 -1.14 42.40 6.39
C GLU A 487 -0.89 41.54 5.15
N GLU A 488 0.21 40.79 5.12
CA GLU A 488 0.61 39.97 3.97
C GLU A 488 0.04 38.56 4.08
N LYS A 489 -0.37 37.97 2.95
CA LYS A 489 -0.76 36.56 2.85
C LYS A 489 0.30 35.79 2.05
N PRO A 490 0.60 34.53 2.40
CA PRO A 490 1.60 33.78 1.68
C PRO A 490 1.11 33.41 0.28
N PRO A 491 2.00 33.40 -0.73
CA PRO A 491 1.69 32.78 -2.02
C PRO A 491 1.48 31.28 -1.81
N LEU A 492 0.54 30.69 -2.55
CA LEU A 492 0.13 29.29 -2.41
C LEU A 492 0.53 28.48 -3.64
N LEU A 493 1.27 27.40 -3.44
CA LEU A 493 1.50 26.38 -4.46
C LEU A 493 0.46 25.28 -4.33
N LEU A 494 -0.23 24.97 -5.43
CA LEU A 494 -1.17 23.86 -5.53
C LEU A 494 -0.54 22.72 -6.32
N LYS A 495 -0.66 21.50 -5.79
CA LYS A 495 -0.22 20.27 -6.44
C LYS A 495 -1.38 19.30 -6.61
N SER A 496 -1.42 18.68 -7.77
CA SER A 496 -2.30 17.56 -8.10
C SER A 496 -1.43 16.31 -8.32
N HIS A 497 -1.78 15.19 -7.68
CA HIS A 497 -1.03 13.95 -7.79
C HIS A 497 -1.32 13.19 -9.10
N GLY A 498 -0.38 12.33 -9.53
CA GLY A 498 -0.59 11.39 -10.63
C GLY A 498 -1.47 10.19 -10.24
N GLY A 499 -1.81 9.31 -11.18
CA GLY A 499 -2.73 8.19 -10.97
C GLY A 499 -3.75 8.13 -12.11
N PRO A 500 -4.91 8.80 -12.02
CA PRO A 500 -5.49 9.53 -10.87
C PRO A 500 -6.02 8.66 -9.72
N THR A 501 -6.13 7.33 -9.89
CA THR A 501 -6.54 6.41 -8.81
C THR A 501 -5.40 6.16 -7.82
N SER A 502 -5.03 7.20 -7.08
CA SER A 502 -4.05 7.19 -5.98
C SER A 502 -4.46 8.26 -4.97
N GLU A 503 -3.62 8.60 -3.99
CA GLU A 503 -3.85 9.77 -3.14
C GLU A 503 -2.50 10.37 -2.73
N THR A 504 -2.47 11.69 -2.52
CA THR A 504 -1.37 12.32 -1.79
C THR A 504 -1.40 11.92 -0.30
N ARG A 505 -0.22 11.96 0.34
CA ARG A 505 0.01 11.56 1.72
C ARG A 505 0.49 12.75 2.56
N GLY A 506 -0.04 12.86 3.78
CA GLY A 506 0.39 13.83 4.78
C GLY A 506 1.68 13.38 5.47
N VAL A 507 2.77 13.29 4.71
CA VAL A 507 4.08 12.80 5.18
C VAL A 507 5.18 13.82 4.90
N LEU A 508 6.34 13.65 5.54
CA LEU A 508 7.50 14.50 5.33
C LEU A 508 7.96 14.41 3.88
N ASN A 509 7.85 15.52 3.15
CA ASN A 509 8.33 15.67 1.80
C ASN A 509 9.25 16.89 1.72
N LEU A 510 10.55 16.66 1.57
CA LEU A 510 11.53 17.77 1.57
C LEU A 510 11.34 18.75 0.42
N SER A 511 10.74 18.32 -0.71
CA SER A 511 10.37 19.24 -1.79
C SER A 511 9.28 20.22 -1.36
N ILE A 512 8.31 19.79 -0.54
CA ILE A 512 7.32 20.69 0.07
C ILE A 512 8.02 21.58 1.11
N GLN A 513 8.86 20.99 1.97
CA GLN A 513 9.57 21.75 3.02
C GLN A 513 10.51 22.81 2.45
N TYR A 514 11.07 22.59 1.26
CA TYR A 514 11.88 23.57 0.54
C TYR A 514 11.11 24.88 0.30
N TRP A 515 9.83 24.79 -0.07
CA TRP A 515 8.97 25.95 -0.32
C TRP A 515 8.43 26.54 0.99
N THR A 516 7.90 25.72 1.89
CA THR A 516 7.28 26.20 3.13
C THR A 516 8.27 26.89 4.05
N SER A 517 9.51 26.41 4.09
CA SER A 517 10.59 27.06 4.84
C SER A 517 11.03 28.41 4.28
N ARG A 518 10.63 28.74 3.05
CA ARG A 518 10.90 30.02 2.37
C ARG A 518 9.74 30.99 2.41
N GLY A 519 8.65 30.67 3.10
CA GLY A 519 7.50 31.56 3.20
C GLY A 519 6.34 31.22 2.26
N TRP A 520 6.41 30.12 1.49
CA TRP A 520 5.31 29.71 0.63
C TRP A 520 4.32 28.83 1.41
N ALA A 521 3.03 28.99 1.15
CA ALA A 521 2.06 27.97 1.52
C ALA A 521 2.03 26.87 0.46
N PHE A 522 1.67 25.66 0.84
CA PHE A 522 1.52 24.54 -0.08
C PHE A 522 0.21 23.80 0.16
N VAL A 523 -0.46 23.37 -0.90
CA VAL A 523 -1.62 22.48 -0.81
C VAL A 523 -1.46 21.32 -1.78
N ASP A 524 -1.51 20.10 -1.26
CA ASP A 524 -1.47 18.86 -2.05
C ASP A 524 -2.87 18.22 -2.04
N VAL A 525 -3.50 18.15 -3.20
CA VAL A 525 -4.95 17.93 -3.34
C VAL A 525 -5.28 16.48 -3.68
N ASN A 526 -6.18 15.88 -2.89
CA ASN A 526 -6.90 14.64 -3.21
C ASN A 526 -8.23 14.99 -3.87
N TYR A 527 -8.20 15.07 -5.19
CA TYR A 527 -9.35 15.41 -6.02
C TYR A 527 -10.31 14.21 -6.22
N GLY A 528 -11.46 14.44 -6.84
CA GLY A 528 -12.41 13.35 -7.13
C GLY A 528 -11.77 12.26 -7.99
N GLY A 529 -11.80 11.00 -7.52
CA GLY A 529 -11.10 9.87 -8.13
C GLY A 529 -9.91 9.34 -7.32
N SER A 530 -9.44 10.10 -6.32
CA SER A 530 -8.43 9.62 -5.38
C SER A 530 -8.91 8.42 -4.54
N THR A 531 -7.97 7.59 -4.09
CA THR A 531 -8.22 6.47 -3.16
C THR A 531 -8.46 6.95 -1.73
N GLY A 532 -8.92 6.06 -0.84
CA GLY A 532 -9.10 6.36 0.59
C GLY A 532 -10.51 6.82 0.98
N GLY A 533 -11.41 6.94 -0.01
CA GLY A 533 -12.82 7.21 0.18
C GLY A 533 -13.70 6.04 -0.26
N LYS A 534 -14.90 5.94 0.32
CA LYS A 534 -15.88 4.89 0.00
C LYS A 534 -16.13 4.76 -1.50
N ARG A 535 -16.06 3.54 -2.04
CA ARG A 535 -16.63 3.21 -3.36
C ARG A 535 -18.15 3.39 -3.30
N LYS A 536 -18.67 4.44 -3.95
CA LYS A 536 -20.10 4.61 -4.18
C LYS A 536 -20.46 3.94 -5.50
N GLY A 537 -21.47 3.05 -5.46
CA GLY A 537 -21.87 2.19 -6.57
C GLY A 537 -21.78 2.88 -7.94
N GLY A 538 -20.97 2.30 -8.82
CA GLY A 538 -20.87 2.67 -10.24
C GLY A 538 -20.02 3.90 -10.60
N TRP A 539 -19.47 4.64 -9.64
CA TRP A 539 -18.71 5.87 -9.93
C TRP A 539 -17.21 5.73 -9.68
N GLN A 540 -16.55 4.94 -10.53
CA GLN A 540 -15.15 5.17 -10.94
C GLN A 540 -15.05 5.63 -12.41
N SER A 541 -16.18 5.81 -13.11
CA SER A 541 -16.21 6.15 -14.54
C SER A 541 -15.92 7.62 -14.88
N SER A 542 -15.60 8.48 -13.90
CA SER A 542 -15.26 9.90 -14.15
C SER A 542 -13.78 10.14 -14.50
N MET A 543 -13.10 9.17 -15.13
CA MET A 543 -11.75 9.36 -15.68
C MET A 543 -11.72 10.05 -17.06
N HIS A 544 -12.88 10.26 -17.71
CA HIS A 544 -12.92 10.68 -19.12
C HIS A 544 -12.61 12.17 -19.41
N TYR A 545 -12.25 13.00 -18.43
CA TYR A 545 -12.22 14.45 -18.68
C TYR A 545 -11.14 15.26 -17.97
N TRP A 546 -9.86 14.86 -17.98
CA TRP A 546 -8.82 15.79 -17.49
C TRP A 546 -7.55 15.81 -18.37
N ARG A 547 -7.45 16.87 -19.18
CA ARG A 547 -6.17 17.37 -19.72
C ARG A 547 -5.51 18.24 -18.64
N LEU A 548 -4.40 17.79 -18.07
CA LEU A 548 -3.63 18.57 -17.09
C LEU A 548 -2.60 19.47 -17.78
N CYS A 549 -2.75 20.79 -17.63
CA CYS A 549 -1.66 21.76 -17.71
C CYS A 549 -1.29 22.19 -16.28
N TRP A 550 0.01 22.36 -16.02
CA TRP A 550 0.52 22.95 -14.78
C TRP A 550 0.08 24.43 -14.70
N TRP A 551 -0.62 24.82 -13.64
CA TRP A 551 -0.97 26.22 -13.39
C TRP A 551 -0.44 26.66 -12.02
N VAL A 552 0.38 27.69 -12.01
CA VAL A 552 0.70 28.47 -10.81
C VAL A 552 -0.42 29.50 -10.66
N TYR A 553 -1.30 29.33 -9.67
CA TYR A 553 -2.24 30.39 -9.31
C TYR A 553 -1.54 31.41 -8.43
N ASN A 554 -1.24 32.57 -9.00
CA ASN A 554 -0.96 33.75 -8.21
C ASN A 554 -2.31 34.30 -7.74
N LEU A 555 -2.65 34.14 -6.47
CA LEU A 555 -3.77 34.86 -5.86
C LEU A 555 -3.37 36.33 -5.73
N SER A 556 -3.39 37.04 -6.86
CA SER A 556 -3.23 38.49 -6.88
C SER A 556 -4.41 39.12 -6.15
N CYS A 557 -4.10 39.88 -5.10
CA CYS A 557 -4.97 40.92 -4.56
C CYS A 557 -5.56 41.75 -5.71
N SER A 558 -6.87 41.64 -5.91
CA SER A 558 -7.62 42.66 -6.65
C SER A 558 -7.97 43.76 -5.66
N SER A 559 -7.15 44.80 -5.65
CA SER A 559 -7.46 46.08 -5.02
C SER A 559 -8.49 46.84 -5.87
N ILE A 560 -9.64 47.15 -5.28
CA ILE A 560 -10.22 48.50 -5.19
C ILE A 560 -10.69 48.67 -3.74
#